data_AF-A0A7S3VAL7-F1
#
_entry.id   AF-A0A7S3VAL7-F1
#
_cell.length_a   1.000
_cell.length_b   1.000
_cell.length_c   1.000
_cell.angle_alpha   90.00
_cell.angle_beta   90.00
_cell.angle_gamma   90.00
#
_symmetry.space_group_name_H-M   'P 1'
#
loop_
_entity.id
_entity.type
_entity.pdbx_description
1 polymer ?
#
loop_
_entity_poly.entity_id
_entity_poly.type
_entity_poly.pdbx_seq_one_letter_code
_entity_poly.pdbx_strand_id
1 'polypeptide(L)'
;MKIASILLILPLVVNGFAPALTSSFAKTSSATCDTILYADVASEVDVEVAVDPKEAVKLFGRLAEKYIMLDSSGGMCCYSACTDCEYRLPDGGYIMADQSAARPKWIPSYEERKFDSGKEHTSAWSQVLFISGPNVNREEFVERVKEMKFAPPLGGPYMSASKAGIEDDFAVERLFDVLMGDKLGEGKQVLTKHRMSKRIKEIAGGEEGLAWKHFEASLSN
;
A
#
# COMPACT_ATOMS: atom_id res chain seq x y z
N MET A 1 -51.00 -4.20 -30.69
CA MET A 1 -51.60 -2.91 -30.31
C MET A 1 -50.49 -2.01 -29.77
N LYS A 2 -50.37 -0.81 -30.35
CA LYS A 2 -49.42 0.25 -30.01
C LYS A 2 -49.86 0.93 -28.71
N ILE A 3 -48.93 1.29 -27.81
CA ILE A 3 -48.86 2.64 -27.22
C ILE A 3 -47.37 2.94 -26.93
N ALA A 4 -46.84 3.92 -27.64
CA ALA A 4 -45.56 4.57 -27.36
C ALA A 4 -45.82 5.77 -26.46
N SER A 5 -45.00 5.98 -25.42
CA SER A 5 -44.95 7.25 -24.68
C SER A 5 -43.54 7.81 -24.74
N ILE A 6 -43.42 8.83 -25.58
CA ILE A 6 -42.28 9.73 -25.72
C ILE A 6 -42.51 10.87 -24.71
N LEU A 7 -41.55 11.14 -23.84
CA LEU A 7 -41.49 12.39 -23.09
C LEU A 7 -40.16 13.09 -23.42
N LEU A 8 -40.30 14.18 -24.17
CA LEU A 8 -39.28 15.18 -24.52
C LEU A 8 -39.38 16.35 -23.52
N ILE A 9 -38.38 17.25 -23.54
CA ILE A 9 -38.24 18.60 -22.89
C ILE A 9 -37.06 18.58 -21.90
N LEU A 10 -36.07 19.49 -21.87
CA LEU A 10 -35.37 20.47 -22.73
C LEU A 10 -34.20 20.98 -21.84
N PRO A 11 -33.05 21.43 -22.39
CA PRO A 11 -31.92 21.91 -21.58
C PRO A 11 -32.04 23.40 -21.24
N LEU A 12 -31.68 23.76 -20.00
CA LEU A 12 -31.57 25.15 -19.54
C LEU A 12 -30.12 25.62 -19.65
N VAL A 13 -29.89 26.55 -20.57
CA VAL A 13 -28.66 27.33 -20.75
C VAL A 13 -28.74 28.57 -19.86
N VAL A 14 -27.71 28.85 -19.07
CA VAL A 14 -27.54 30.15 -18.40
C VAL A 14 -26.17 30.71 -18.74
N ASN A 15 -26.17 31.87 -19.39
CA ASN A 15 -25.02 32.66 -19.79
C ASN A 15 -24.50 33.53 -18.64
N GLY A 16 -23.18 33.75 -18.63
CA GLY A 16 -22.57 35.05 -18.39
C GLY A 16 -22.22 35.40 -16.95
N PHE A 17 -20.95 35.70 -16.69
CA PHE A 17 -20.49 37.04 -16.29
C PHE A 17 -18.96 37.02 -16.13
N ALA A 18 -18.27 37.85 -16.90
CA ALA A 18 -16.86 38.17 -16.73
C ALA A 18 -16.73 39.57 -16.11
N PRO A 19 -15.64 39.85 -15.36
CA PRO A 19 -15.11 41.19 -15.30
C PRO A 19 -13.65 41.21 -15.77
N ALA A 20 -13.40 42.06 -16.76
CA ALA A 20 -12.08 42.60 -17.06
C ALA A 20 -11.81 43.78 -16.11
N LEU A 21 -10.65 43.82 -15.47
CA LEU A 21 -10.04 45.08 -15.04
C LEU A 21 -8.53 45.06 -15.29
N THR A 22 -8.14 46.15 -15.93
CA THR A 22 -6.83 46.60 -16.39
C THR A 22 -5.92 47.03 -15.25
N SER A 23 -4.60 46.87 -15.43
CA SER A 23 -3.62 47.90 -15.05
C SER A 23 -2.26 47.59 -15.65
N SER A 24 -1.73 48.56 -16.40
CA SER A 24 -0.41 48.57 -17.02
C SER A 24 0.46 49.54 -16.22
N PHE A 25 1.68 49.14 -15.84
CA PHE A 25 2.76 50.08 -15.56
C PHE A 25 4.11 49.46 -15.96
N ALA A 26 4.76 50.11 -16.92
CA ALA A 26 6.15 49.91 -17.28
C ALA A 26 7.07 50.72 -16.35
N LYS A 27 8.30 50.27 -16.07
CA LYS A 27 9.56 50.92 -16.50
C LYS A 27 10.85 50.31 -15.91
N THR A 28 11.80 50.07 -16.83
CA THR A 28 13.27 50.31 -16.79
C THR A 28 14.16 49.85 -15.63
N SER A 29 15.09 48.93 -15.98
CA SER A 29 16.56 49.06 -15.94
C SER A 29 17.24 49.59 -14.66
N SER A 30 18.05 48.74 -14.02
CA SER A 30 19.44 49.08 -13.67
C SER A 30 20.26 47.81 -13.43
N ALA A 31 21.43 47.76 -14.06
CA ALA A 31 22.47 46.77 -13.83
C ALA A 31 23.18 47.01 -12.50
N THR A 32 23.51 45.94 -11.79
CA THR A 32 24.73 45.83 -10.98
C THR A 32 25.19 44.38 -10.97
N CYS A 33 26.46 44.20 -11.34
CA CYS A 33 27.27 43.01 -11.18
C CYS A 33 27.39 42.67 -9.71
N ASP A 34 27.02 41.45 -9.32
CA ASP A 34 27.59 40.80 -8.14
C ASP A 34 27.98 39.37 -8.51
N THR A 35 29.29 39.19 -8.63
CA THR A 35 29.95 37.89 -8.75
C THR A 35 29.83 37.19 -7.40
N ILE A 36 28.79 36.37 -7.24
CA ILE A 36 28.71 35.43 -6.12
C ILE A 36 29.39 34.14 -6.56
N LEU A 37 30.56 33.87 -5.98
CA LEU A 37 31.21 32.57 -5.96
C LEU A 37 30.28 31.58 -5.22
N TYR A 38 29.45 30.86 -5.97
CA TYR A 38 28.78 29.67 -5.45
C TYR A 38 29.78 28.52 -5.48
N ALA A 39 30.14 28.07 -4.28
CA ALA A 39 30.77 26.79 -4.09
C ALA A 39 29.84 25.70 -4.64
N ASP A 40 30.37 24.87 -5.55
CA ASP A 40 29.82 23.57 -5.91
C ASP A 40 29.81 22.68 -4.65
N VAL A 41 28.81 22.86 -3.80
CA VAL A 41 28.30 21.77 -2.99
C VAL A 41 27.38 21.00 -3.92
N ALA A 42 27.91 19.90 -4.47
CA ALA A 42 27.13 18.84 -5.05
C ALA A 42 26.11 18.40 -3.98
N SER A 43 24.94 19.02 -4.02
CA SER A 43 23.74 18.48 -3.41
C SER A 43 23.49 17.19 -4.17
N GLU A 44 23.80 16.06 -3.54
CA GLU A 44 23.21 14.79 -3.94
C GLU A 44 21.71 15.01 -3.89
N VAL A 45 21.12 15.14 -5.08
CA VAL A 45 19.67 15.12 -5.21
C VAL A 45 19.32 13.70 -4.84
N ASP A 46 18.84 13.49 -3.61
CA ASP A 46 18.13 12.29 -3.22
C ASP A 46 16.96 12.17 -4.19
N VAL A 47 17.21 11.49 -5.31
CA VAL A 47 16.14 11.06 -6.20
C VAL A 47 15.38 10.05 -5.35
N GLU A 48 14.21 10.44 -4.83
CA GLU A 48 13.24 9.50 -4.28
C GLU A 48 12.90 8.52 -5.41
N VAL A 49 13.65 7.41 -5.48
CA VAL A 49 13.45 6.37 -6.47
C VAL A 49 12.22 5.57 -6.05
N ALA A 50 11.05 6.05 -6.49
CA ALA A 50 9.79 5.38 -6.29
C ALA A 50 9.80 4.02 -7.00
N VAL A 51 9.33 2.97 -6.32
CA VAL A 51 9.19 1.63 -6.89
C VAL A 51 8.09 1.63 -7.95
N ASP A 52 8.34 1.03 -9.12
CA ASP A 52 7.32 0.89 -10.15
C ASP A 52 6.12 0.07 -9.62
N PRO A 53 4.87 0.53 -9.84
CA PRO A 53 3.68 -0.17 -9.34
C PRO A 53 3.56 -1.63 -9.80
N LYS A 54 4.18 -2.01 -10.93
CA LYS A 54 4.19 -3.41 -11.40
C LYS A 54 5.10 -4.29 -10.58
N GLU A 55 6.22 -3.78 -10.07
CA GLU A 55 7.06 -4.53 -9.14
C GLU A 55 6.40 -4.60 -7.76
N ALA A 56 5.81 -3.49 -7.30
CA ALA A 56 5.04 -3.47 -6.05
C ALA A 56 3.91 -4.51 -6.03
N VAL A 57 3.15 -4.69 -7.12
CA VAL A 57 2.08 -5.69 -7.15
C VAL A 57 2.59 -7.13 -7.11
N LYS A 58 3.80 -7.41 -7.62
CA LYS A 58 4.44 -8.72 -7.51
C LYS A 58 4.77 -9.05 -6.05
N LEU A 59 5.29 -8.07 -5.30
CA LEU A 59 5.56 -8.22 -3.86
C LEU A 59 4.27 -8.41 -3.08
N PHE A 60 3.29 -7.55 -3.33
CA PHE A 60 2.00 -7.61 -2.65
C PHE A 60 1.30 -8.96 -2.89
N GLY A 61 1.27 -9.45 -4.12
CA GLY A 61 0.65 -10.75 -4.44
C GLY A 61 1.36 -11.98 -3.86
N ARG A 62 2.59 -11.83 -3.33
CA ARG A 62 3.32 -12.90 -2.62
C ARG A 62 3.06 -12.88 -1.12
N LEU A 63 2.84 -11.69 -0.56
CA LEU A 63 2.63 -11.49 0.88
C LEU A 63 1.15 -11.46 1.27
N ALA A 64 0.28 -11.08 0.34
CA ALA A 64 -1.14 -10.95 0.60
C ALA A 64 -1.82 -12.30 0.70
N GLU A 65 -2.85 -12.35 1.54
CA GLU A 65 -3.67 -13.51 1.80
C GLU A 65 -5.14 -13.22 1.51
N LYS A 66 -5.88 -14.30 1.25
CA LYS A 66 -7.33 -14.25 1.02
C LYS A 66 -8.12 -14.14 2.31
N TYR A 67 -7.52 -14.51 3.44
CA TYR A 67 -8.18 -14.66 4.72
C TYR A 67 -7.33 -14.00 5.81
N ILE A 68 -7.96 -13.20 6.65
CA ILE A 68 -7.35 -12.59 7.85
C ILE A 68 -8.33 -12.63 9.02
N MET A 69 -7.78 -12.51 10.23
CA MET A 69 -8.50 -12.44 11.49
C MET A 69 -8.35 -11.04 12.09
N LEU A 70 -9.46 -10.37 12.37
CA LEU A 70 -9.52 -9.00 12.85
C LEU A 70 -9.55 -8.87 14.37
N ASP A 71 -10.35 -9.68 15.07
CA ASP A 71 -10.45 -9.65 16.53
C ASP A 71 -11.13 -10.91 17.09
N SER A 72 -10.89 -11.26 18.36
CA SER A 72 -11.45 -12.46 19.00
C SER A 72 -12.93 -12.34 19.37
N SER A 73 -13.49 -11.12 19.29
CA SER A 73 -14.85 -10.83 19.78
C SER A 73 -15.97 -10.92 18.73
N GLY A 74 -15.66 -11.13 17.43
CA GLY A 74 -16.62 -10.99 16.32
C GLY A 74 -17.00 -12.28 15.53
N GLY A 75 -17.95 -12.17 14.58
CA GLY A 75 -18.39 -13.23 13.64
C GLY A 75 -17.69 -13.25 12.25
N MET A 76 -18.15 -13.98 11.22
CA MET A 76 -17.48 -14.02 9.88
C MET A 76 -18.07 -13.07 8.81
N CYS A 77 -17.27 -12.17 8.18
CA CYS A 77 -17.74 -11.27 7.11
C CYS A 77 -17.41 -11.73 5.69
N CYS A 78 -18.39 -11.60 4.79
CA CYS A 78 -18.27 -11.87 3.37
C CYS A 78 -17.90 -10.60 2.55
N TYR A 79 -16.63 -10.55 2.14
CA TYR A 79 -16.16 -10.32 0.77
C TYR A 79 -15.77 -8.95 0.17
N SER A 80 -16.10 -7.77 0.72
CA SER A 80 -15.82 -6.54 -0.07
C SER A 80 -15.33 -5.29 0.64
N ALA A 81 -15.28 -5.20 1.98
CA ALA A 81 -14.96 -3.95 2.69
C ALA A 81 -15.82 -2.75 2.19
N CYS A 82 -17.11 -2.99 1.94
CA CYS A 82 -18.04 -1.95 1.52
C CYS A 82 -18.12 -0.83 2.57
N THR A 83 -18.30 0.41 2.12
CA THR A 83 -18.50 1.57 3.00
C THR A 83 -19.81 1.47 3.80
N ASP A 84 -20.82 0.82 3.24
CA ASP A 84 -22.18 0.79 3.78
C ASP A 84 -22.54 -0.60 4.33
N CYS A 85 -21.54 -1.36 4.79
CA CYS A 85 -21.77 -2.68 5.35
C CYS A 85 -22.40 -2.55 6.75
N GLU A 86 -23.52 -3.23 7.00
CA GLU A 86 -24.17 -3.29 8.32
C GLU A 86 -23.25 -3.86 9.42
N TYR A 87 -22.21 -4.58 9.00
CA TYR A 87 -21.18 -5.15 9.87
C TYR A 87 -19.96 -4.25 10.06
N ARG A 88 -19.99 -3.00 9.54
CA ARG A 88 -18.96 -1.98 9.75
C ARG A 88 -19.38 -1.06 10.90
N LEU A 89 -18.49 -0.89 11.86
CA LEU A 89 -18.70 0.03 12.98
C LEU A 89 -18.57 1.49 12.51
N PRO A 90 -19.28 2.45 13.14
CA PRO A 90 -19.24 3.87 12.76
C PRO A 90 -17.84 4.50 12.85
N ASP A 91 -16.95 3.92 13.66
CA ASP A 91 -15.56 4.33 13.86
C ASP A 91 -14.58 3.72 12.83
N GLY A 92 -15.08 2.89 11.90
CA GLY A 92 -14.29 2.25 10.85
C GLY A 92 -13.90 0.80 11.14
N GLY A 93 -14.25 0.23 12.30
CA GLY A 93 -14.01 -1.18 12.63
C GLY A 93 -14.99 -2.16 11.98
N TYR A 94 -14.85 -3.45 12.28
CA TYR A 94 -15.80 -4.50 11.86
C TYR A 94 -16.31 -5.26 13.08
N ILE A 95 -17.58 -5.67 13.04
CA ILE A 95 -18.23 -6.50 14.09
C ILE A 95 -17.73 -7.96 14.02
N MET A 96 -16.83 -8.28 13.09
CA MET A 96 -16.53 -9.62 12.61
C MET A 96 -15.10 -10.01 12.98
N ALA A 97 -14.89 -11.23 13.47
CA ALA A 97 -13.59 -11.79 13.84
C ALA A 97 -12.71 -12.15 12.66
N ASP A 98 -13.30 -12.42 11.50
CA ASP A 98 -12.56 -12.82 10.30
C ASP A 98 -13.13 -12.22 9.02
N GLN A 99 -12.23 -12.03 8.05
CA GLN A 99 -12.53 -11.56 6.72
C GLN A 99 -11.96 -12.53 5.68
N SER A 100 -12.74 -12.75 4.63
CA SER A 100 -12.32 -13.54 3.46
C SER A 100 -12.61 -12.81 2.15
N ALA A 101 -11.82 -13.09 1.12
CA ALA A 101 -11.95 -12.53 -0.22
C ALA A 101 -11.63 -13.57 -1.32
N ALA A 102 -12.09 -13.32 -2.56
CA ALA A 102 -11.91 -14.24 -3.70
C ALA A 102 -10.43 -14.37 -4.08
N ARG A 103 -9.72 -13.27 -3.96
CA ARG A 103 -8.32 -13.08 -4.30
C ARG A 103 -7.59 -12.49 -3.10
N PRO A 104 -6.27 -12.71 -2.98
CA PRO A 104 -5.50 -12.18 -1.88
C PRO A 104 -5.65 -10.66 -1.80
N LYS A 105 -5.97 -10.14 -0.62
CA LYS A 105 -6.35 -8.73 -0.45
C LYS A 105 -5.58 -8.03 0.65
N TRP A 106 -5.08 -8.78 1.63
CA TRP A 106 -4.47 -8.21 2.83
C TRP A 106 -3.16 -8.90 3.16
N ILE A 107 -2.12 -8.15 3.51
CA ILE A 107 -0.95 -8.70 4.17
C ILE A 107 -1.25 -8.70 5.68
N PRO A 108 -1.33 -9.86 6.36
CA PRO A 108 -1.65 -9.89 7.78
C PRO A 108 -0.59 -9.15 8.60
N SER A 109 -1.03 -8.32 9.55
CA SER A 109 -0.13 -7.58 10.44
C SER A 109 0.25 -8.34 11.71
N TYR A 110 0.01 -9.64 11.75
CA TYR A 110 0.28 -10.52 12.89
C TYR A 110 0.90 -11.83 12.38
N GLU A 111 1.66 -12.51 13.25
CA GLU A 111 2.25 -13.81 12.93
C GLU A 111 1.22 -14.94 13.05
N GLU A 112 0.52 -14.99 14.18
CA GLU A 112 -0.44 -16.03 14.53
C GLU A 112 -1.56 -15.42 15.36
N ARG A 113 -2.78 -15.89 15.14
CA ARG A 113 -3.96 -15.62 15.95
C ARG A 113 -4.69 -16.91 16.23
N LYS A 114 -5.04 -17.12 17.50
CA LYS A 114 -5.88 -18.23 17.96
C LYS A 114 -7.04 -17.65 18.75
N PHE A 115 -8.23 -18.14 18.47
CA PHE A 115 -9.44 -17.75 19.18
C PHE A 115 -10.02 -18.92 19.97
N ASP A 116 -10.71 -18.61 21.07
CA ASP A 116 -11.36 -19.60 21.93
C ASP A 116 -12.44 -20.42 21.19
N SER A 117 -12.91 -19.91 20.04
CA SER A 117 -13.79 -20.63 19.11
C SER A 117 -13.10 -21.79 18.37
N GLY A 118 -11.80 -22.01 18.59
CA GLY A 118 -11.00 -23.04 17.92
C GLY A 118 -10.53 -22.65 16.53
N LYS A 119 -10.76 -21.39 16.11
CA LYS A 119 -10.21 -20.86 14.86
C LYS A 119 -8.79 -20.38 15.07
N GLU A 120 -7.90 -20.76 14.16
CA GLU A 120 -6.49 -20.37 14.16
C GLU A 120 -6.08 -19.87 12.77
N HIS A 121 -5.23 -18.86 12.71
CA HIS A 121 -4.61 -18.39 11.47
C HIS A 121 -3.17 -17.99 11.73
N THR A 122 -2.28 -18.48 10.89
CA THR A 122 -0.86 -18.13 10.88
C THR A 122 -0.55 -17.52 9.53
N SER A 123 0.11 -16.36 9.52
CA SER A 123 0.44 -15.67 8.28
C SER A 123 1.46 -16.46 7.45
N ALA A 124 1.31 -16.44 6.13
CA ALA A 124 2.22 -17.09 5.19
C ALA A 124 3.62 -16.47 5.26
N TRP A 125 3.73 -15.15 5.43
CA TRP A 125 5.03 -14.48 5.53
C TRP A 125 5.81 -14.94 6.77
N SER A 126 5.15 -15.18 7.91
CA SER A 126 5.83 -15.60 9.14
C SER A 126 6.34 -17.03 9.05
N GLN A 127 5.72 -17.88 8.24
CA GLN A 127 6.14 -19.25 8.01
C GLN A 127 7.27 -19.34 6.98
N VAL A 128 7.16 -18.59 5.87
CA VAL A 128 8.11 -18.71 4.76
C VAL A 128 9.37 -17.88 5.00
N LEU A 129 9.24 -16.62 5.42
CA LEU A 129 10.39 -15.73 5.55
C LEU A 129 11.28 -16.07 6.74
N PHE A 130 10.76 -16.77 7.75
CA PHE A 130 11.43 -17.00 9.04
C PHE A 130 11.64 -18.49 9.33
N ILE A 131 11.75 -19.31 8.28
CA ILE A 131 11.89 -20.78 8.42
C ILE A 131 13.14 -21.21 9.19
N SER A 132 14.24 -20.47 9.06
CA SER A 132 15.53 -20.77 9.70
C SER A 132 15.70 -20.12 11.08
N GLY A 133 14.69 -19.40 11.58
CA GLY A 133 14.73 -18.74 12.87
C GLY A 133 13.97 -17.41 12.93
N PRO A 134 13.97 -16.73 14.08
CA PRO A 134 13.17 -15.51 14.30
C PRO A 134 13.71 -14.26 13.58
N ASN A 135 14.87 -14.38 12.93
CA ASN A 135 15.71 -13.31 12.45
C ASN A 135 16.07 -13.56 10.98
N VAL A 136 15.98 -12.53 10.15
CA VAL A 136 16.27 -12.59 8.71
C VAL A 136 17.11 -11.38 8.36
N ASN A 137 18.26 -11.59 7.73
CA ASN A 137 19.06 -10.50 7.15
C ASN A 137 18.47 -10.08 5.78
N ARG A 138 19.06 -9.07 5.16
CA ARG A 138 18.57 -8.53 3.89
C ARG A 138 18.64 -9.57 2.78
N GLU A 139 19.76 -10.27 2.67
CA GLU A 139 20.03 -11.23 1.60
C GLU A 139 19.03 -12.41 1.67
N GLU A 140 18.83 -12.97 2.86
CA GLU A 140 17.85 -14.03 3.11
C GLU A 140 16.42 -13.55 2.87
N PHE A 141 16.10 -12.29 3.18
CA PHE A 141 14.77 -11.74 2.92
C PHE A 141 14.49 -11.68 1.41
N VAL A 142 15.45 -11.16 0.63
CA VAL A 142 15.33 -11.06 -0.83
C VAL A 142 15.13 -12.44 -1.45
N GLU A 143 15.97 -13.41 -1.07
CA GLU A 143 15.88 -14.79 -1.55
C GLU A 143 14.52 -15.41 -1.22
N ARG A 144 14.09 -15.35 0.04
CA ARG A 144 12.84 -15.99 0.48
C ARG A 144 11.60 -15.35 -0.14
N VAL A 145 11.58 -14.02 -0.33
CA VAL A 145 10.45 -13.34 -1.02
C VAL A 145 10.33 -13.80 -2.47
N LYS A 146 11.45 -13.99 -3.18
CA LYS A 146 11.44 -14.50 -4.56
C LYS A 146 10.89 -15.91 -4.68
N GLU A 147 11.07 -16.74 -3.65
CA GLU A 147 10.57 -18.10 -3.60
C GLU A 147 9.08 -18.20 -3.23
N MET A 148 8.51 -17.18 -2.59
CA MET A 148 7.09 -17.19 -2.19
C MET A 148 6.16 -17.34 -3.40
N LYS A 149 5.13 -18.18 -3.32
CA LYS A 149 4.19 -18.31 -4.45
C LYS A 149 3.41 -17.00 -4.67
N PHE A 150 3.51 -16.45 -5.88
CA PHE A 150 2.66 -15.32 -6.28
C PHE A 150 1.21 -15.77 -6.53
N ALA A 151 0.26 -15.02 -5.98
CA ALA A 151 -1.15 -15.13 -6.29
C ALA A 151 -1.70 -13.76 -6.72
N PRO A 152 -2.43 -13.65 -7.85
CA PRO A 152 -2.93 -12.37 -8.34
C PRO A 152 -3.80 -11.66 -7.30
N PRO A 153 -3.35 -10.52 -6.74
CA PRO A 153 -4.04 -9.89 -5.62
C PRO A 153 -5.27 -9.09 -6.07
N LEU A 154 -6.07 -8.63 -5.10
CA LEU A 154 -7.16 -7.68 -5.26
C LEU A 154 -6.62 -6.28 -4.92
N GLY A 155 -6.48 -5.45 -5.95
CA GLY A 155 -5.80 -4.16 -5.88
C GLY A 155 -4.62 -4.10 -6.85
N GLY A 156 -4.15 -2.88 -7.14
CA GLY A 156 -3.02 -2.62 -8.04
C GLY A 156 -3.25 -2.96 -9.51
N PRO A 157 -2.23 -2.76 -10.34
CA PRO A 157 -2.24 -3.20 -11.74
C PRO A 157 -2.43 -4.72 -11.85
N TYR A 158 -3.24 -5.17 -12.80
CA TYR A 158 -3.44 -6.60 -13.00
C TYR A 158 -2.14 -7.29 -13.46
N MET A 159 -1.74 -8.34 -12.74
CA MET A 159 -0.55 -9.15 -13.04
C MET A 159 -0.92 -10.64 -13.04
N SER A 160 -0.55 -11.35 -14.12
CA SER A 160 -0.71 -12.81 -14.19
C SER A 160 0.47 -13.51 -13.52
N ALA A 161 0.24 -14.70 -12.96
CA ALA A 161 1.29 -15.47 -12.30
C ALA A 161 2.49 -15.78 -13.23
N SER A 162 2.25 -15.95 -14.52
CA SER A 162 3.29 -16.17 -15.54
C SER A 162 4.24 -14.98 -15.75
N LYS A 163 3.84 -13.77 -15.36
CA LYS A 163 4.63 -12.53 -15.50
C LYS A 163 5.07 -11.95 -14.15
N ALA A 164 4.85 -12.68 -13.07
CA ALA A 164 5.10 -12.21 -11.70
C ALA A 164 6.49 -12.61 -11.17
N GLY A 165 7.44 -12.91 -12.06
CA GLY A 165 8.85 -13.07 -11.71
C GLY A 165 9.42 -11.75 -11.22
N ILE A 166 10.17 -11.81 -10.12
CA ILE A 166 10.93 -10.66 -9.61
C ILE A 166 12.29 -10.70 -10.33
N GLU A 167 12.51 -9.74 -11.22
CA GLU A 167 13.75 -9.60 -11.99
C GLU A 167 14.65 -8.52 -11.39
N ASP A 168 14.05 -7.55 -10.70
CA ASP A 168 14.73 -6.44 -10.04
C ASP A 168 14.61 -6.56 -8.51
N ASP A 169 15.75 -6.65 -7.86
CA ASP A 169 15.86 -6.83 -6.41
C ASP A 169 15.59 -5.53 -5.67
N PHE A 170 15.72 -4.38 -6.35
CA PHE A 170 15.53 -3.06 -5.79
C PHE A 170 14.18 -2.91 -5.08
N ALA A 171 13.09 -3.40 -5.68
CA ALA A 171 11.76 -3.34 -5.06
C ALA A 171 11.68 -4.16 -3.76
N VAL A 172 12.35 -5.33 -3.72
CA VAL A 172 12.38 -6.20 -2.53
C VAL A 172 13.25 -5.60 -1.44
N GLU A 173 14.40 -5.05 -1.80
CA GLU A 173 15.30 -4.34 -0.88
C GLU A 173 14.63 -3.09 -0.30
N ARG A 174 13.91 -2.33 -1.13
CA ARG A 174 13.13 -1.17 -0.66
C ARG A 174 12.04 -1.59 0.30
N LEU A 175 11.36 -2.71 0.04
CA LEU A 175 10.39 -3.26 0.99
C LEU A 175 11.07 -3.63 2.32
N PHE A 176 12.26 -4.23 2.29
CA PHE A 176 13.01 -4.52 3.51
C PHE A 176 13.32 -3.23 4.30
N ASP A 177 13.71 -2.16 3.62
CA ASP A 177 13.97 -0.85 4.25
C ASP A 177 12.72 -0.28 4.92
N VAL A 178 11.58 -0.32 4.22
CA VAL A 178 10.28 0.13 4.72
C VAL A 178 9.87 -0.68 5.96
N LEU A 179 10.13 -1.98 5.97
CA LEU A 179 9.86 -2.88 7.10
C LEU A 179 10.82 -2.68 8.28
N MET A 180 12.04 -2.19 8.02
CA MET A 180 13.00 -1.82 9.06
C MET A 180 12.67 -0.46 9.70
N GLY A 181 12.09 0.47 8.94
CA GLY A 181 11.71 1.80 9.41
C GLY A 181 12.91 2.55 10.01
N ASP A 182 12.71 3.23 11.14
CA ASP A 182 13.74 4.05 11.81
C ASP A 182 14.99 3.26 12.27
N LYS A 183 14.94 1.92 12.22
CA LYS A 183 16.08 1.05 12.55
C LYS A 183 17.00 0.80 11.36
N LEU A 184 16.70 1.36 10.20
CA LEU A 184 17.58 1.32 9.04
C LEU A 184 18.84 2.15 9.33
N GLY A 185 19.94 1.47 9.65
CA GLY A 185 21.23 2.11 9.98
C GLY A 185 21.74 1.83 11.40
N GLU A 186 20.93 1.22 12.27
CA GLU A 186 21.35 0.86 13.62
C GLU A 186 21.77 -0.63 13.72
N GLY A 187 23.08 -0.87 13.95
CA GLY A 187 23.59 -2.19 14.27
C GLY A 187 23.42 -3.24 13.16
N LYS A 188 23.17 -4.50 13.55
CA LYS A 188 22.97 -5.61 12.62
C LYS A 188 21.58 -5.49 11.98
N GLN A 189 21.51 -5.23 10.67
CA GLN A 189 20.26 -5.08 9.91
C GLN A 189 19.51 -6.42 9.82
N VAL A 190 18.76 -6.73 10.87
CA VAL A 190 18.00 -7.97 11.00
C VAL A 190 16.54 -7.64 11.20
N LEU A 191 15.70 -8.17 10.31
CA LEU A 191 14.25 -8.14 10.43
C LEU A 191 13.80 -9.29 11.32
N THR A 192 12.94 -9.00 12.30
CA THR A 192 12.34 -10.01 13.18
C THR A 192 10.84 -10.11 12.91
N LYS A 193 10.22 -11.26 13.25
CA LYS A 193 8.76 -11.43 13.09
C LYS A 193 7.97 -10.33 13.78
N HIS A 194 8.33 -10.03 15.02
CA HIS A 194 7.70 -8.98 15.81
C HIS A 194 7.83 -7.60 15.14
N ARG A 195 9.01 -7.27 14.60
CA ARG A 195 9.23 -6.00 13.90
C ARG A 195 8.39 -5.92 12.63
N MET A 196 8.40 -6.97 11.81
CA MET A 196 7.62 -7.04 10.59
C MET A 196 6.12 -6.87 10.87
N SER A 197 5.58 -7.62 11.84
CA SER A 197 4.18 -7.50 12.28
C SER A 197 3.84 -6.07 12.74
N LYS A 198 4.65 -5.50 13.63
CA LYS A 198 4.44 -4.14 14.14
C LYS A 198 4.47 -3.12 13.00
N ARG A 199 5.45 -3.22 12.09
CA ARG A 199 5.63 -2.25 11.01
C ARG A 199 4.51 -2.34 9.97
N ILE A 200 4.08 -3.55 9.62
CA ILE A 200 2.90 -3.75 8.75
C ILE A 200 1.66 -3.10 9.38
N LYS A 201 1.46 -3.27 10.69
CA LYS A 201 0.34 -2.67 11.42
C LYS A 201 0.39 -1.14 11.42
N GLU A 202 1.57 -0.55 11.59
CA GLU A 202 1.77 0.90 11.50
C GLU A 202 1.42 1.43 10.11
N ILE A 203 1.90 0.78 9.04
CA ILE A 203 1.60 1.17 7.65
C ILE A 203 0.11 1.01 7.35
N ALA A 204 -0.53 -0.01 7.92
CA ALA A 204 -1.96 -0.25 7.81
C ALA A 204 -2.84 0.71 8.65
N GLY A 205 -2.25 1.70 9.33
CA GLY A 205 -3.00 2.63 10.16
C GLY A 205 -3.63 1.99 11.40
N GLY A 206 -3.04 0.89 11.90
CA GLY A 206 -3.54 0.14 13.05
C GLY A 206 -4.46 -1.03 12.69
N GLU A 207 -4.82 -1.21 11.41
CA GLU A 207 -5.62 -2.35 10.96
C GLU A 207 -4.84 -3.67 10.98
N GLU A 208 -5.56 -4.79 11.02
CA GLU A 208 -4.97 -6.15 11.10
C GLU A 208 -4.53 -6.73 9.75
N GLY A 209 -4.79 -5.99 8.67
CA GLY A 209 -4.47 -6.39 7.32
C GLY A 209 -4.09 -5.19 6.46
N LEU A 210 -2.84 -5.15 6.00
CA LEU A 210 -2.36 -4.10 5.12
C LEU A 210 -2.94 -4.29 3.71
N ALA A 211 -3.79 -3.35 3.29
CA ALA A 211 -4.39 -3.33 1.95
C ALA A 211 -3.47 -2.65 0.91
N TRP A 212 -3.72 -2.94 -0.38
CA TRP A 212 -2.92 -2.45 -1.50
C TRP A 212 -2.61 -0.94 -1.45
N LYS A 213 -3.62 -0.10 -1.20
CA LYS A 213 -3.47 1.36 -1.20
C LYS A 213 -2.40 1.85 -0.22
N HIS A 214 -2.34 1.25 0.97
CA HIS A 214 -1.37 1.59 2.00
C HIS A 214 0.01 1.00 1.68
N PHE A 215 0.05 -0.20 1.12
CA PHE A 215 1.28 -0.85 0.69
C PHE A 215 1.98 -0.07 -0.44
N GLU A 216 1.25 0.29 -1.50
CA GLU A 216 1.76 1.08 -2.63
C GLU A 216 2.30 2.44 -2.16
N ALA A 217 1.55 3.14 -1.31
CA ALA A 217 1.98 4.40 -0.73
C ALA A 217 3.28 4.25 0.09
N SER A 218 3.45 3.13 0.81
CA SER A 218 4.65 2.90 1.62
C SER A 218 5.93 2.66 0.82
N LEU A 219 5.81 2.25 -0.45
CA LEU A 219 6.94 2.02 -1.35
C LEU A 219 7.24 3.22 -2.26
N SER A 220 6.33 4.20 -2.30
CA SER A 220 6.43 5.39 -3.15
C SER A 220 6.98 6.61 -2.41
N ASN A 221 6.99 6.57 -1.07
CA ASN A 221 7.66 7.53 -0.20
C ASN A 221 9.03 6.98 0.21
#